data_AF-A0A0J5T9V7-F1
#
_entry.id   AF-A0A0J5T9V7-F1
#
_cell.length_a   1.000
_cell.length_b   1.000
_cell.length_c   1.000
_cell.angle_alpha   90.00
_cell.angle_beta   90.00
_cell.angle_gamma   90.00
#
_symmetry.space_group_name_H-M   'P 1'
#
loop_
_entity.id
_entity.type
_entity.pdbx_description
1 polymer ?
#
loop_
_entity_poly.entity_id
_entity_poly.type
_entity_poly.pdbx_seq_one_letter_code
_entity_poly.pdbx_strand_id
1 'polypeptide(L)'
;MNMIGLWSAHSSSYILVLTAITFFAFSLPIFLRPGMWAKLLLWRIPDDTDLAWYFARCLGAFAIVTNLFFLRAGIYGTGATTMLEFFAVFCVFMVVVHIWGWAEGTQPMTETLEIGFWAGLFVLTLLFMPMR
;
A
#
# COMPACT_ATOMS: atom_id res chain seq x y z
N MET A 1 25.72 -0.21 14.37
CA MET A 1 24.50 -0.88 14.86
C MET A 1 23.60 -1.10 13.66
N ASN A 2 23.08 -2.31 13.45
CA ASN A 2 22.20 -2.58 12.33
C ASN A 2 20.80 -2.04 12.68
N MET A 3 20.30 -1.06 11.93
CA MET A 3 19.02 -0.38 12.21
C MET A 3 17.81 -1.10 11.60
N ILE A 4 18.05 -2.15 10.80
CA ILE A 4 17.02 -3.00 10.20
C ILE A 4 16.64 -4.09 11.19
N GLY A 5 15.34 -4.41 11.28
CA GLY A 5 14.84 -5.51 12.10
C GLY A 5 14.82 -5.26 13.60
N LEU A 6 14.85 -3.99 14.04
CA LEU A 6 14.73 -3.60 15.45
C LEU A 6 13.49 -4.19 16.13
N TRP A 7 12.41 -4.41 15.37
CA TRP A 7 11.14 -4.98 15.85
C TRP A 7 10.77 -6.29 15.13
N SER A 8 11.76 -7.01 14.61
CA SER A 8 11.57 -8.28 13.88
C SER A 8 10.76 -9.33 14.65
N ALA A 9 10.82 -9.34 15.99
CA ALA A 9 10.01 -10.20 16.86
C ALA A 9 8.49 -9.98 16.72
N HIS A 10 8.08 -8.83 16.19
CA HIS A 10 6.68 -8.44 15.97
C HIS A 10 6.30 -8.44 14.48
N SER A 11 7.11 -9.04 13.61
CA SER A 11 6.90 -9.08 12.16
C SER A 11 5.52 -9.63 11.77
N SER A 12 5.08 -10.75 12.35
CA SER A 12 3.74 -11.31 12.11
C SER A 12 2.62 -10.35 12.52
N SER A 13 2.73 -9.73 13.71
CA SER A 13 1.73 -8.76 14.18
C SER A 13 1.66 -7.54 13.27
N TYR A 14 2.81 -7.04 12.82
CA TYR A 14 2.89 -5.95 11.86
C TYR A 14 2.22 -6.29 10.53
N ILE A 15 2.50 -7.48 9.97
CA ILE A 15 1.87 -7.96 8.73
C ILE A 15 0.35 -8.01 8.91
N LEU A 16 -0.16 -8.54 10.03
CA LEU A 16 -1.61 -8.64 10.28
C LEU A 16 -2.28 -7.27 10.40
N VAL A 17 -1.66 -6.32 11.11
CA VAL A 17 -2.16 -4.94 11.22
C VAL A 17 -2.16 -4.27 9.85
N LEU A 18 -1.06 -4.40 9.10
CA LEU A 18 -0.95 -3.87 7.75
C LEU A 18 -2.03 -4.47 6.83
N THR A 19 -2.25 -5.78 6.91
CA THR A 19 -3.26 -6.49 6.12
C THR A 19 -4.66 -5.97 6.45
N ALA A 20 -5.01 -5.85 7.73
CA ALA A 20 -6.34 -5.37 8.12
C ALA A 20 -6.59 -3.94 7.62
N ILE A 21 -5.62 -3.03 7.84
CA ILE A 21 -5.75 -1.64 7.41
C ILE A 21 -5.82 -1.55 5.88
N THR A 22 -4.86 -2.15 5.16
CA THR A 22 -4.81 -2.02 3.69
C THR A 22 -5.94 -2.77 2.99
N PHE A 23 -6.48 -3.83 3.57
CA PHE A 23 -7.67 -4.50 3.05
C PHE A 23 -8.91 -3.61 3.17
N PHE A 24 -9.23 -3.14 4.38
CA PHE A 24 -10.48 -2.40 4.64
C PHE A 24 -10.44 -0.95 4.20
N ALA A 25 -9.30 -0.27 4.35
CA ALA A 25 -9.19 1.14 4.01
C ALA A 25 -8.88 1.36 2.52
N PHE A 26 -8.17 0.44 1.84
CA PHE A 26 -7.74 0.67 0.45
C PHE A 26 -8.30 -0.35 -0.53
N SER A 27 -7.96 -1.63 -0.35
CA SER A 27 -8.22 -2.68 -1.35
C SER A 27 -9.71 -2.84 -1.63
N LEU A 28 -10.52 -2.93 -0.56
CA LEU A 28 -11.96 -3.15 -0.67
C LEU A 28 -12.70 -1.90 -1.21
N PRO A 29 -12.46 -0.66 -0.72
CA PRO A 29 -13.06 0.53 -1.29
C PRO A 29 -12.70 0.77 -2.77
N ILE A 30 -11.44 0.58 -3.14
CA ILE A 30 -10.98 0.74 -4.53
C ILE A 30 -11.67 -0.29 -5.45
N PHE A 31 -11.79 -1.54 -5.00
CA PHE A 31 -12.44 -2.60 -5.78
C PHE A 31 -13.95 -2.38 -5.95
N LEU A 32 -14.66 -2.00 -4.88
CA LEU A 32 -16.12 -1.90 -4.93
C LEU A 32 -16.63 -0.54 -5.44
N ARG A 33 -15.99 0.56 -5.01
CA ARG A 33 -16.47 1.93 -5.22
C ARG A 33 -15.29 2.89 -5.48
N PRO A 34 -14.56 2.74 -6.60
CA PRO A 34 -13.38 3.55 -6.89
C PRO A 34 -13.68 5.05 -6.92
N GLY A 35 -14.85 5.47 -7.42
CA GLY A 35 -15.26 6.87 -7.42
C GLY A 35 -15.46 7.47 -6.01
N MET A 36 -15.91 6.67 -5.03
CA MET A 36 -16.01 7.14 -3.64
C MET A 36 -14.62 7.36 -3.04
N TRP A 37 -13.69 6.45 -3.32
CA TRP A 37 -12.30 6.55 -2.89
C TRP A 37 -11.60 7.78 -3.50
N ALA A 38 -11.74 7.99 -4.81
CA ALA A 38 -11.21 9.16 -5.51
C ALA A 38 -11.73 10.47 -4.90
N LYS A 39 -13.02 10.56 -4.57
CA LYS A 39 -13.61 11.73 -3.88
C LYS A 39 -13.02 11.94 -2.49
N LEU A 40 -12.82 10.86 -1.71
CA LEU A 40 -12.23 10.94 -0.38
C LEU A 40 -10.81 11.53 -0.44
N LEU A 41 -10.05 11.16 -1.46
CA LEU A 41 -8.72 11.69 -1.74
C LEU A 41 -8.73 12.99 -2.55
N LEU A 42 -9.89 13.65 -2.68
CA LEU A 42 -10.04 14.97 -3.30
C LEU A 42 -9.64 15.03 -4.79
N TRP A 43 -9.70 13.91 -5.51
CA TRP A 43 -9.51 13.92 -6.95
C TRP A 43 -10.60 14.70 -7.66
N ARG A 44 -10.21 15.49 -8.66
CA ARG A 44 -11.13 16.03 -9.65
C ARG A 44 -11.54 14.89 -10.59
N ILE A 45 -12.83 14.58 -10.60
CA ILE A 45 -13.38 13.49 -11.42
C ILE A 45 -13.84 14.06 -12.77
N PRO A 46 -13.30 13.59 -13.91
CA PRO A 46 -13.76 13.98 -15.24
C PRO A 46 -15.14 13.37 -15.56
N ASP A 47 -15.75 13.79 -16.67
CA ASP A 47 -17.07 13.26 -17.08
C ASP A 47 -16.99 11.81 -17.60
N ASP A 48 -15.94 11.48 -18.36
CA ASP A 48 -15.67 10.12 -18.82
C ASP A 48 -14.70 9.41 -17.86
N THR A 49 -15.20 8.38 -17.20
CA THR A 49 -14.51 7.68 -16.09
C THR A 49 -14.47 6.17 -16.24
N ASP A 50 -15.06 5.62 -17.31
CA ASP A 50 -15.26 4.17 -17.43
C ASP A 50 -13.94 3.43 -17.45
N LEU A 51 -12.96 3.91 -18.22
CA LEU A 51 -11.62 3.31 -18.29
C LEU A 51 -10.88 3.42 -16.95
N ALA A 52 -10.93 4.57 -16.30
CA ALA A 52 -10.27 4.80 -15.02
C ALA A 52 -10.87 3.91 -13.92
N TRP A 53 -12.19 3.79 -13.86
CA TRP A 53 -12.85 2.90 -12.91
C TRP A 53 -12.60 1.44 -13.21
N TYR A 54 -12.52 1.04 -14.48
CA TYR A 54 -12.12 -0.31 -14.85
C TYR A 54 -10.71 -0.63 -14.31
N PHE A 55 -9.72 0.21 -14.58
CA PHE A 55 -8.36 0.01 -14.07
C PHE A 55 -8.28 0.07 -12.55
N ALA A 56 -9.02 0.98 -11.91
CA ALA A 56 -9.07 1.04 -10.45
C ALA A 56 -9.61 -0.26 -9.85
N ARG A 57 -10.64 -0.87 -10.44
CA ARG A 57 -11.15 -2.18 -9.99
C ARG A 57 -10.13 -3.30 -10.21
N CYS A 58 -9.39 -3.29 -11.31
CA CYS A 58 -8.30 -4.25 -11.52
C CYS A 58 -7.21 -4.10 -10.44
N LEU A 59 -6.82 -2.86 -10.11
CA LEU A 59 -5.87 -2.57 -9.03
C LEU A 59 -6.41 -3.02 -7.66
N GLY A 60 -7.68 -2.74 -7.37
CA GLY A 60 -8.35 -3.18 -6.13
C GLY A 60 -8.40 -4.70 -6.01
N ALA A 61 -8.68 -5.42 -7.10
CA ALA A 61 -8.65 -6.88 -7.12
C ALA A 61 -7.24 -7.43 -6.86
N PHE A 62 -6.22 -6.85 -7.48
CA PHE A 62 -4.82 -7.21 -7.23
C PHE A 62 -4.42 -6.93 -5.77
N ALA A 63 -4.86 -5.80 -5.21
CA ALA A 63 -4.61 -5.44 -3.82
C ALA A 63 -5.31 -6.39 -2.83
N ILE A 64 -6.54 -6.85 -3.14
CA ILE A 64 -7.24 -7.89 -2.37
C ILE A 64 -6.45 -9.20 -2.37
N VAL A 65 -6.04 -9.68 -3.55
CA VAL A 65 -5.27 -10.93 -3.68
C VAL A 65 -3.94 -10.84 -2.93
N THR A 66 -3.25 -9.70 -3.05
CA THR A 66 -2.02 -9.43 -2.29
C THR A 66 -2.27 -9.49 -0.78
N ASN A 67 -3.35 -8.87 -0.30
CA ASN A 67 -3.74 -8.92 1.10
C ASN A 67 -4.03 -10.34 1.61
N LEU A 68 -4.56 -11.24 0.79
CA LEU A 68 -4.75 -12.65 1.16
C LEU A 68 -3.41 -13.36 1.40
N PHE A 69 -2.39 -13.06 0.59
CA PHE A 69 -1.04 -13.60 0.80
C PHE A 69 -0.38 -13.02 2.05
N PHE A 70 -0.55 -11.73 2.32
CA PHE A 70 -0.09 -11.12 3.56
C PHE A 70 -0.80 -11.70 4.77
N LEU A 71 -2.12 -11.91 4.72
CA LEU A 71 -2.89 -12.55 5.79
C LEU A 71 -2.33 -13.94 6.10
N ARG A 72 -2.11 -14.75 5.05
CA ARG A 72 -1.51 -16.09 5.19
C ARG A 72 -0.13 -16.00 5.84
N ALA A 73 0.73 -15.09 5.37
CA ALA A 73 2.07 -14.90 5.92
C ALA A 73 2.05 -14.44 7.38
N GLY A 74 1.12 -13.56 7.75
CA GLY A 74 0.95 -13.07 9.12
C GLY A 74 0.42 -14.14 10.08
N ILE A 75 -0.52 -14.99 9.65
CA ILE A 75 -1.10 -16.05 10.48
C ILE A 75 -0.11 -17.22 10.66
N TYR A 76 0.51 -17.68 9.57
CA TYR A 76 1.29 -18.92 9.57
C TYR A 76 2.81 -18.69 9.62
N GLY A 77 3.28 -17.45 9.51
CA GLY A 77 4.70 -17.09 9.45
C GLY A 77 5.41 -17.49 8.15
N THR A 78 4.82 -18.37 7.34
CA THR A 78 5.42 -18.88 6.11
C THR A 78 5.44 -17.79 5.03
N GLY A 79 6.63 -17.43 4.55
CA GLY A 79 6.80 -16.38 3.53
C GLY A 79 6.72 -14.94 4.08
N ALA A 80 6.75 -14.73 5.41
CA ALA A 80 6.68 -13.41 6.02
C ALA A 80 7.77 -12.46 5.52
N THR A 81 9.04 -12.91 5.47
CA THR A 81 10.15 -12.09 4.95
C THR A 81 9.91 -11.69 3.50
N THR A 82 9.49 -12.61 2.64
CA THR A 82 9.20 -12.32 1.23
C THR A 82 8.06 -11.32 1.07
N MET A 83 7.01 -11.39 1.90
CA MET A 83 5.92 -10.41 1.85
C MET A 83 6.37 -9.03 2.34
N LEU A 84 7.24 -8.95 3.35
CA LEU A 84 7.82 -7.69 3.80
C LEU A 84 8.78 -7.09 2.75
N GLU A 85 9.58 -7.91 2.08
CA GLU A 85 10.42 -7.49 0.94
C GLU A 85 9.56 -6.95 -0.21
N PHE A 86 8.50 -7.69 -0.57
CA PHE A 86 7.51 -7.25 -1.55
C PHE A 86 6.91 -5.90 -1.16
N PHE A 87 6.50 -5.73 0.10
CA PHE A 87 5.89 -4.49 0.57
C PHE A 87 6.87 -3.32 0.56
N ALA A 88 8.11 -3.56 0.96
CA ALA A 88 9.16 -2.55 0.95
C ALA A 88 9.41 -2.04 -0.48
N VAL A 89 9.50 -2.95 -1.46
CA VAL A 89 9.63 -2.59 -2.87
C VAL A 89 8.39 -1.85 -3.36
N PHE A 90 7.18 -2.32 -3.01
CA PHE A 90 5.94 -1.62 -3.33
C PHE A 90 5.92 -0.18 -2.80
N CYS A 91 6.33 0.05 -1.55
CA CYS A 91 6.42 1.39 -0.97
C CYS A 91 7.38 2.31 -1.76
N VAL A 92 8.52 1.78 -2.22
CA VAL A 92 9.45 2.54 -3.08
C VAL A 92 8.78 2.94 -4.40
N PHE A 93 8.08 2.01 -5.06
CA PHE A 93 7.36 2.33 -6.30
C PHE A 93 6.23 3.34 -6.07
N MET A 94 5.51 3.25 -4.94
CA MET A 94 4.51 4.25 -4.59
C MET A 94 5.15 5.64 -4.44
N VAL A 95 6.25 5.77 -3.68
CA VAL A 95 7.00 7.03 -3.59
C VAL A 95 7.34 7.59 -4.98
N VAL A 96 7.82 6.73 -5.90
CA VAL A 96 8.13 7.14 -7.28
C VAL A 96 6.88 7.63 -8.01
N VAL A 97 5.78 6.90 -7.96
CA VAL A 97 4.51 7.27 -8.63
C VAL A 97 3.95 8.58 -8.09
N HIS A 98 3.97 8.81 -6.78
CA HIS A 98 3.48 10.06 -6.21
C HIS A 98 4.41 11.26 -6.47
N ILE A 99 5.72 11.04 -6.56
CA ILE A 99 6.65 12.08 -7.04
C ILE A 99 6.36 12.41 -8.51
N TRP A 100 6.12 11.39 -9.34
CA TRP A 100 5.78 11.57 -10.74
C TRP A 100 4.48 12.37 -10.90
N GLY A 101 3.40 11.98 -10.22
CA GLY A 101 2.11 12.68 -10.29
C GLY A 101 2.19 14.12 -9.76
N TRP A 102 3.02 14.37 -8.75
CA TRP A 102 3.31 15.71 -8.27
C TRP A 102 4.06 16.55 -9.33
N ALA A 103 5.08 15.98 -9.98
CA ALA A 103 5.86 16.66 -11.01
C ALA A 103 5.00 17.01 -12.25
N GLU A 104 4.03 16.18 -12.60
CA GLU A 104 3.06 16.46 -13.66
C GLU A 104 1.96 17.45 -13.24
N GLY A 105 1.81 17.72 -11.93
CA GLY A 105 0.75 18.57 -11.39
C GLY A 105 -0.66 17.97 -11.56
N THR A 106 -0.76 16.64 -11.69
CA THR A 106 -2.02 15.94 -11.98
C THR A 106 -2.78 15.52 -10.73
N GLN A 107 -2.10 15.39 -9.59
CA GLN A 107 -2.66 14.86 -8.36
C GLN A 107 -3.01 15.95 -7.31
N PRO A 108 -4.04 15.73 -6.47
CA PRO A 108 -4.35 16.63 -5.36
C PRO A 108 -3.28 16.58 -4.24
N MET A 109 -3.38 17.51 -3.28
CA MET A 109 -2.39 17.62 -2.21
C MET A 109 -2.37 16.43 -1.25
N THR A 110 -3.52 15.80 -1.04
CA THR A 110 -3.67 14.50 -0.34
C THR A 110 -2.71 13.45 -0.90
N GLU A 111 -2.64 13.29 -2.22
CA GLU A 111 -1.75 12.34 -2.90
C GLU A 111 -0.28 12.77 -2.84
N THR A 112 0.00 14.07 -2.77
CA THR A 112 1.38 14.57 -2.61
C THR A 112 1.90 14.28 -1.19
N LEU A 113 1.04 14.39 -0.18
CA LEU A 113 1.37 13.98 1.19
C LEU A 113 1.64 12.47 1.29
N GLU A 114 1.10 11.66 0.37
CA GLU A 114 1.36 10.23 0.37
C GLU A 114 2.83 9.89 0.09
N ILE A 115 3.63 10.77 -0.52
CA ILE A 115 5.10 10.57 -0.65
C ILE A 115 5.72 10.30 0.73
N GLY A 116 5.38 11.14 1.71
CA GLY A 116 5.86 10.99 3.09
C GLY A 116 5.28 9.77 3.78
N PHE A 117 4.01 9.47 3.55
CA PHE A 117 3.34 8.27 4.07
C PHE A 117 4.02 6.99 3.59
N TRP A 118 4.25 6.84 2.28
CA TRP A 118 4.88 5.67 1.69
C TRP A 118 6.36 5.54 2.09
N ALA A 119 7.08 6.65 2.18
CA ALA A 119 8.45 6.66 2.71
C ALA A 119 8.49 6.23 4.19
N GLY A 120 7.53 6.69 5.00
CA GLY A 120 7.37 6.28 6.39
C GLY A 120 7.04 4.79 6.52
N LEU A 121 6.13 4.27 5.70
CA LEU A 121 5.80 2.85 5.65
C LEU A 121 6.97 2.00 5.20
N PHE A 122 7.78 2.46 4.25
CA PHE A 122 9.02 1.77 3.85
C PHE A 122 9.96 1.62 5.04
N VAL A 123 10.26 2.72 5.75
CA VAL A 123 11.11 2.68 6.95
C VAL A 123 10.50 1.75 8.01
N LEU A 124 9.20 1.88 8.27
CA LEU A 124 8.49 1.02 9.23
C LEU A 124 8.63 -0.46 8.86
N THR A 125 8.47 -0.80 7.59
CA THR A 125 8.63 -2.17 7.08
C THR A 125 10.04 -2.70 7.35
N LEU A 126 11.08 -1.89 7.11
CA LEU A 126 12.46 -2.27 7.41
C LEU A 126 12.70 -2.51 8.91
N LEU A 127 12.01 -1.77 9.80
CA LEU A 127 12.11 -1.97 11.24
C LEU A 127 11.53 -3.32 11.69
N PHE A 128 10.47 -3.81 11.03
CA PHE A 128 9.86 -5.11 11.31
C PHE A 128 10.44 -6.27 10.49
N MET A 129 11.30 -5.98 9.51
CA MET A 129 11.88 -7.00 8.63
C MET A 129 12.82 -7.93 9.40
N PRO A 130 12.63 -9.26 9.35
CA PRO A 130 13.57 -10.20 9.94
C PRO A 130 14.93 -10.11 9.24
N MET A 131 15.97 -9.86 10.02
CA MET A 131 17.34 -9.99 9.59
C MET A 131 17.66 -11.48 9.48
N ARG A 132 18.23 -11.91 8.33
CA ARG A 132 18.63 -13.31 8.12
C ARG A 132 19.64 -13.79 9.16
#